data_AF-A0A846M9Z5-F1
#
_entry.id   AF-A0A846M9Z5-F1
#
_cell.length_a   1.000
_cell.length_b   1.000
_cell.length_c   1.000
_cell.angle_alpha   90.00
_cell.angle_beta   90.00
_cell.angle_gamma   90.00
#
_symmetry.space_group_name_H-M   'P 1'
#
loop_
_entity.id
_entity.type
_entity.pdbx_description
1 polymer ?
#
loop_
_entity_poly.entity_id
_entity_poly.type
_entity_poly.pdbx_seq_one_letter_code
_entity_poly.pdbx_strand_id
1 'polypeptide(L)'
;MMNQQCRVRYIHELFRSNPDLFNHKLVPEIKTKGQSRVVATLPLNNHNIYGEAVLFINEKLDENGHIEEYHYGWELSQRKKPIGKSTRHITAFGKQDHPKPPHQVSTNPYHHHHVPGDIVPRKATSVKDLETVVAIIREYIVRHEEYNENHSF
;
A
#
# COMPACT_ATOMS: atom_id res chain seq x y z
N MET A 1 -21.11 2.18 -12.17
CA MET A 1 -20.56 0.90 -11.68
C MET A 1 -19.06 0.93 -11.83
N MET A 2 -18.31 0.79 -10.73
CA MET A 2 -16.85 0.73 -10.77
C MET A 2 -16.45 -0.69 -11.18
N ASN A 3 -16.06 -0.92 -12.42
CA ASN A 3 -15.46 -2.21 -12.78
C ASN A 3 -13.94 -2.16 -12.58
N GLN A 4 -13.24 -3.30 -12.67
CA GLN A 4 -11.78 -3.35 -12.51
C GLN A 4 -11.05 -2.36 -13.44
N GLN A 5 -11.57 -2.12 -14.66
CA GLN A 5 -11.00 -1.16 -15.60
C GLN A 5 -11.11 0.29 -15.10
N CYS A 6 -12.26 0.66 -14.51
CA CYS A 6 -12.41 1.96 -13.85
C CYS A 6 -11.40 2.13 -12.71
N ARG A 7 -11.17 1.08 -11.90
CA ARG A 7 -10.21 1.14 -10.80
C ARG A 7 -8.76 1.20 -11.30
N VAL A 8 -8.41 0.44 -12.33
CA VAL A 8 -7.11 0.53 -13.02
C VAL A 8 -6.87 1.96 -13.53
N ARG A 9 -7.86 2.56 -14.20
CA ARG A 9 -7.77 3.95 -14.66
C ARG A 9 -7.59 4.94 -13.52
N TYR A 10 -8.31 4.75 -12.42
CA TYR A 10 -8.14 5.56 -11.22
C TYR A 10 -6.70 5.46 -10.68
N ILE A 11 -6.11 4.26 -10.59
CA ILE A 11 -4.73 4.08 -10.10
C ILE A 11 -3.72 4.71 -11.06
N HIS A 12 -3.96 4.63 -12.38
CA HIS A 12 -3.15 5.36 -13.36
C HIS A 12 -3.21 6.88 -13.16
N GLU A 13 -4.40 7.42 -12.91
CA GLU A 13 -4.58 8.86 -12.67
C GLU A 13 -3.93 9.28 -11.35
N LEU A 14 -4.06 8.48 -10.30
CA LEU A 14 -3.37 8.66 -9.03
C LEU A 14 -1.85 8.74 -9.24
N PHE A 15 -1.26 7.85 -10.04
CA PHE A 15 0.16 7.92 -10.37
C PHE A 15 0.51 9.24 -11.07
N ARG A 16 -0.22 9.58 -12.15
CA ARG A 16 0.05 10.73 -13.01
C ARG A 16 -0.10 12.07 -12.31
N SER A 17 -1.09 12.20 -11.43
CA SER A 17 -1.44 13.46 -10.79
C SER A 17 -0.65 13.76 -9.51
N ASN A 18 0.28 12.88 -9.12
CA ASN A 18 1.10 13.07 -7.91
C ASN A 18 2.61 12.95 -8.21
N PRO A 19 3.20 13.87 -9.01
CA PRO A 19 4.61 13.82 -9.42
C PRO A 19 5.62 14.09 -8.31
N ASP A 20 5.18 14.75 -7.23
CA ASP A 20 5.96 14.95 -6.00
C ASP A 20 6.18 13.65 -5.22
N LEU A 21 5.23 12.70 -5.34
CA LEU A 21 5.28 11.41 -4.66
C LEU A 21 5.87 10.31 -5.53
N PHE A 22 5.38 10.16 -6.76
CA PHE A 22 5.70 9.03 -7.62
C PHE A 22 6.81 9.33 -8.63
N ASN A 23 7.66 8.33 -8.87
CA ASN A 23 8.76 8.44 -9.80
C ASN A 23 8.31 8.18 -11.25
N HIS A 24 8.07 9.27 -11.96
CA HIS A 24 7.59 9.28 -13.34
C HIS A 24 8.63 8.87 -14.38
N LYS A 25 9.90 8.66 -13.99
CA LYS A 25 10.91 8.09 -14.89
C LYS A 25 10.73 6.58 -15.09
N LEU A 26 9.81 5.98 -14.33
CA LEU A 26 9.60 4.55 -14.27
C LEU A 26 8.14 4.23 -14.54
N VAL A 27 7.91 3.10 -15.21
CA VAL A 27 6.56 2.67 -15.57
C VAL A 27 5.92 1.97 -14.37
N PRO A 28 4.72 2.37 -13.92
CA PRO A 28 4.00 1.64 -12.90
C PRO A 28 3.47 0.32 -13.46
N GLU A 29 3.50 -0.73 -12.64
CA GLU A 29 2.85 -2.00 -12.99
C GLU A 29 1.44 -1.99 -12.45
N ILE A 30 0.41 -2.03 -13.31
CA ILE A 30 -0.99 -2.05 -12.90
C ILE A 30 -1.70 -3.13 -13.71
N LYS A 31 -2.32 -4.10 -13.03
CA LYS A 31 -2.96 -5.25 -13.68
C LYS A 31 -4.19 -5.74 -12.93
N THR A 32 -5.10 -6.36 -13.66
CA THR A 32 -6.19 -7.14 -13.07
C THR A 32 -5.71 -8.58 -12.81
N LYS A 33 -6.29 -9.24 -11.80
CA LYS A 33 -6.03 -10.64 -11.49
C LYS A 33 -7.36 -11.36 -11.28
N GLY A 34 -7.68 -12.28 -12.18
CA GLY A 34 -9.01 -12.91 -12.19
C GLY A 34 -10.12 -11.88 -12.39
N GLN A 35 -11.31 -12.20 -11.91
CA GLN A 35 -12.52 -11.41 -12.20
C GLN A 35 -12.77 -10.25 -11.23
N SER A 36 -12.09 -10.20 -10.08
CA SER A 36 -12.40 -9.24 -9.02
C SER A 36 -11.19 -8.51 -8.43
N ARG A 37 -9.94 -8.90 -8.73
CA ARG A 37 -8.77 -8.25 -8.10
C ARG A 37 -8.05 -7.26 -9.02
N VAL A 38 -7.57 -6.18 -8.43
CA VAL A 38 -6.64 -5.20 -9.05
C VAL A 38 -5.37 -5.18 -8.22
N VAL A 39 -4.22 -5.29 -8.88
CA VAL A 39 -2.90 -5.27 -8.25
C VAL A 39 -2.05 -4.22 -8.95
N ALA A 40 -1.39 -3.36 -8.17
CA ALA A 40 -0.48 -2.38 -8.70
C ALA A 40 0.79 -2.24 -7.85
N THR A 41 1.87 -1.84 -8.51
CA THR A 41 3.15 -1.45 -7.92
C THR A 41 3.53 -0.10 -8.52
N LEU A 42 3.40 0.96 -7.73
CA LEU A 42 3.70 2.32 -8.14
C LEU A 42 5.08 2.73 -7.61
N PRO A 43 6.04 3.10 -8.48
CA PRO A 43 7.37 3.50 -8.03
C PRO A 43 7.30 4.86 -7.31
N LEU A 44 7.86 4.93 -6.10
CA LEU A 44 7.97 6.17 -5.32
C LEU A 44 9.24 6.92 -5.71
N ASN A 45 9.25 8.23 -5.47
CA ASN A 45 10.47 9.03 -5.54
C ASN A 45 11.52 8.50 -4.56
N ASN A 46 12.79 8.66 -4.93
CA ASN A 46 13.88 8.05 -4.17
C ASN A 46 13.98 8.68 -2.78
N HIS A 47 14.02 7.85 -1.75
CA HIS A 47 14.17 8.26 -0.36
C HIS A 47 15.64 8.22 0.06
N ASN A 48 16.10 9.15 0.91
CA ASN A 48 17.48 9.15 1.42
C ASN A 48 17.80 7.92 2.31
N ILE A 49 16.84 7.49 3.13
CA ILE A 49 16.95 6.35 4.04
C ILE A 49 16.65 5.02 3.33
N TYR A 50 15.46 4.89 2.73
CA TYR A 50 15.00 3.63 2.13
C TYR A 50 15.48 3.40 0.69
N GLY A 51 16.04 4.44 0.03
CA GLY A 51 16.41 4.38 -1.37
C GLY A 51 15.18 4.22 -2.29
N GLU A 52 15.21 3.18 -3.12
CA GLU A 52 14.18 2.91 -4.10
C GLU A 52 13.03 2.11 -3.46
N ALA A 53 11.85 2.73 -3.33
CA ALA A 53 10.66 2.14 -2.74
C ALA A 53 9.45 2.19 -3.68
N VAL A 54 8.39 1.47 -3.31
CA VAL A 54 7.14 1.38 -4.06
C VAL A 54 5.93 1.48 -3.13
N LEU A 55 4.82 1.98 -3.67
CA LEU A 55 3.50 1.75 -3.12
C LEU A 55 2.90 0.52 -3.81
N PHE A 56 2.74 -0.56 -3.06
CA PHE A 56 2.07 -1.78 -3.47
C PHE A 56 0.57 -1.69 -3.12
N ILE A 57 -0.27 -2.00 -4.09
CA ILE A 57 -1.74 -1.94 -3.99
C ILE A 57 -2.28 -3.31 -4.37
N ASN A 58 -3.13 -3.89 -3.54
CA ASN A 58 -3.87 -5.12 -3.85
C ASN A 58 -5.29 -4.98 -3.33
N GLU A 59 -6.25 -4.92 -4.24
CA GLU A 59 -7.66 -4.69 -3.95
C GLU A 59 -8.50 -5.82 -4.52
N LYS A 60 -9.50 -6.25 -3.76
CA LYS A 60 -10.57 -7.15 -4.21
C LYS A 60 -11.86 -6.35 -4.26
N LEU A 61 -12.51 -6.36 -5.43
CA LEU A 61 -13.78 -5.72 -5.67
C LEU A 61 -14.92 -6.72 -5.48
N ASP A 62 -16.04 -6.28 -4.90
CA ASP A 62 -17.29 -7.03 -4.91
C ASP A 62 -17.98 -6.97 -6.30
N GLU A 63 -19.11 -7.66 -6.44
CA GLU A 63 -19.90 -7.70 -7.68
C GLU A 63 -20.43 -6.31 -8.11
N ASN A 64 -20.56 -5.38 -7.15
CA ASN A 64 -21.01 -4.01 -7.39
C ASN A 64 -19.85 -3.05 -7.70
N GLY A 65 -18.61 -3.52 -7.56
CA GLY A 65 -17.41 -2.72 -7.79
C GLY A 65 -16.83 -2.02 -6.56
N HIS A 66 -17.34 -2.29 -5.36
CA HIS A 66 -16.80 -1.73 -4.12
C HIS A 66 -15.58 -2.52 -3.64
N ILE A 67 -14.68 -1.86 -2.93
CA ILE A 67 -13.50 -2.51 -2.36
C ILE A 67 -13.91 -3.34 -1.14
N GLU A 68 -13.95 -4.66 -1.32
CA GLU A 68 -14.27 -5.64 -0.28
C GLU A 68 -13.07 -5.87 0.64
N GLU A 69 -11.89 -6.12 0.06
CA GLU A 69 -10.61 -6.30 0.76
C GLU A 69 -9.54 -5.41 0.13
N TYR A 70 -8.59 -4.95 0.94
CA TYR A 70 -7.39 -4.33 0.40
C TYR A 70 -6.15 -4.59 1.24
N HIS A 71 -5.00 -4.39 0.61
CA HIS A 71 -3.70 -4.24 1.22
C HIS A 71 -2.91 -3.17 0.48
N TYR A 72 -2.49 -2.13 1.20
CA TYR A 72 -1.70 -1.02 0.70
C TYR A 72 -0.37 -0.99 1.45
N GLY A 73 0.73 -1.37 0.77
CA GLY A 73 2.05 -1.52 1.38
C GLY A 73 3.03 -0.48 0.86
N TRP A 74 3.78 0.16 1.76
CA TRP A 74 5.03 0.82 1.43
C TRP A 74 6.16 -0.21 1.58
N GLU A 75 6.79 -0.53 0.46
CA GLU A 75 7.80 -1.60 0.38
C GLU A 75 9.08 -1.13 -0.33
N LEU A 76 10.21 -1.74 0.00
CA LEU A 76 11.45 -1.62 -0.78
C LEU A 76 11.27 -2.23 -2.18
N SER A 77 11.76 -1.52 -3.20
CA SER A 77 11.69 -1.96 -4.59
C SER A 77 12.41 -3.29 -4.80
N GLN A 78 11.78 -4.15 -5.59
CA GLN A 78 12.32 -5.46 -5.98
C GLN A 78 13.08 -5.43 -7.32
N ARG A 79 13.15 -4.27 -7.99
CA ARG A 79 13.69 -4.18 -9.37
C ARG A 79 15.17 -4.53 -9.48
N LYS A 80 15.97 -4.10 -8.50
CA LYS A 80 17.42 -4.36 -8.49
C LYS A 80 17.77 -5.74 -7.96
N LYS A 81 17.08 -6.17 -6.91
CA LYS A 81 17.33 -7.43 -6.22
C LYS A 81 16.04 -7.93 -5.57
N PRO A 82 15.72 -9.22 -5.70
CA PRO A 82 14.65 -9.84 -4.92
C PRO A 82 14.97 -9.81 -3.42
N ILE A 83 14.01 -9.41 -2.61
CA ILE A 83 14.09 -9.33 -1.14
C ILE A 83 12.88 -10.06 -0.56
N GLY A 84 13.09 -10.76 0.56
CA GLY A 84 12.02 -11.45 1.28
C GLY A 84 10.88 -10.51 1.67
N LYS A 85 9.65 -11.02 1.71
CA LYS A 85 8.44 -10.22 1.99
C LYS A 85 8.53 -9.44 3.30
N SER A 86 9.05 -10.07 4.36
CA SER A 86 9.25 -9.39 5.64
C SER A 86 10.31 -8.29 5.52
N THR A 87 11.47 -8.62 4.96
CA THR A 87 12.62 -7.70 4.86
C THR A 87 12.34 -6.47 3.99
N ARG A 88 11.47 -6.56 2.97
CA ARG A 88 11.13 -5.40 2.13
C ARG A 88 10.01 -4.53 2.70
N HIS A 89 9.33 -4.98 3.76
CA HIS A 89 8.19 -4.27 4.34
C HIS A 89 8.67 -3.05 5.13
N ILE A 90 8.08 -1.88 4.88
CA ILE A 90 8.28 -0.68 5.71
C ILE A 90 7.03 -0.50 6.57
N THR A 91 5.87 -0.37 5.93
CA THR A 91 4.57 -0.32 6.60
C THR A 91 3.43 -0.69 5.65
N ALA A 92 2.28 -1.09 6.16
CA ALA A 92 1.11 -1.36 5.32
C ALA A 92 -0.22 -1.17 6.05
N PHE A 93 -1.27 -0.89 5.29
CA PHE A 93 -2.65 -0.81 5.77
C PHE A 93 -3.48 -1.89 5.10
N GLY A 94 -4.27 -2.61 5.88
CA GLY A 94 -5.06 -3.75 5.42
C GLY A 94 -6.51 -3.64 5.83
N LYS A 95 -7.39 -4.14 4.96
CA LYS A 95 -8.77 -4.50 5.28
C LYS A 95 -8.93 -5.98 4.92
N GLN A 96 -8.66 -6.84 5.89
CA GLN A 96 -8.79 -8.29 5.74
C GLN A 96 -9.28 -8.88 7.06
N ASP A 97 -10.27 -9.77 6.99
CA ASP A 97 -10.77 -10.42 8.19
C ASP A 97 -9.78 -11.50 8.65
N HIS A 98 -9.39 -11.41 9.92
CA HIS A 98 -8.50 -12.35 10.59
C HIS A 98 -9.19 -12.80 11.88
N PRO A 99 -10.11 -13.78 11.81
CA PRO A 99 -10.96 -14.15 12.93
C PRO A 99 -10.21 -14.87 14.06
N LYS A 100 -8.92 -15.17 13.90
CA LYS A 100 -8.13 -15.92 14.89
C LYS A 100 -6.99 -15.07 15.46
N PRO A 101 -6.74 -15.14 16.79
CA PRO A 101 -5.50 -14.64 17.39
C PRO A 101 -4.26 -15.26 16.72
N PRO A 102 -3.09 -14.58 16.72
CA PRO A 102 -2.77 -13.31 17.39
C PRO A 102 -3.01 -12.07 16.51
N HIS A 103 -3.81 -12.18 15.46
CA HIS A 103 -3.90 -11.18 14.39
C HIS A 103 -5.04 -10.16 14.56
N GLN A 104 -5.65 -10.10 15.74
CA GLN A 104 -6.80 -9.26 16.01
C GLN A 104 -6.38 -7.90 16.57
N VAL A 105 -6.97 -6.84 16.04
CA VAL A 105 -6.92 -5.49 16.61
C VAL A 105 -8.35 -4.94 16.73
N SER A 106 -8.53 -3.91 17.56
CA SER A 106 -9.87 -3.36 17.86
C SER A 106 -10.61 -2.81 16.64
N THR A 107 -9.89 -2.48 15.56
CA THR A 107 -10.44 -1.91 14.33
C THR A 107 -10.65 -2.93 13.21
N ASN A 108 -10.52 -4.24 13.48
CA ASN A 108 -10.73 -5.28 12.48
C ASN A 108 -12.03 -5.06 11.69
N PRO A 109 -12.03 -5.27 10.36
CA PRO A 109 -10.95 -5.84 9.55
C PRO A 109 -9.81 -4.87 9.22
N TYR A 110 -9.90 -3.60 9.65
CA TYR A 110 -8.89 -2.58 9.40
C TYR A 110 -7.71 -2.70 10.37
N HIS A 111 -6.50 -2.74 9.83
CA HIS A 111 -5.28 -2.87 10.62
C HIS A 111 -4.07 -2.24 9.95
N HIS A 112 -3.11 -1.82 10.77
CA HIS A 112 -1.85 -1.22 10.34
C HIS A 112 -0.68 -2.14 10.71
N HIS A 113 0.05 -2.61 9.70
CA HIS A 113 1.31 -3.33 9.84
C HIS A 113 2.43 -2.32 10.06
N HIS A 114 2.80 -2.13 11.32
CA HIS A 114 3.49 -0.93 11.76
C HIS A 114 5.00 -1.11 11.99
N VAL A 115 5.52 -2.33 11.96
CA VAL A 115 6.93 -2.62 12.25
C VAL A 115 7.70 -2.84 10.94
N PRO A 116 8.69 -2.00 10.58
CA PRO A 116 9.54 -2.26 9.44
C PRO A 116 10.27 -3.59 9.55
N GLY A 117 10.37 -4.33 8.45
CA GLY A 117 11.00 -5.66 8.44
C GLY A 117 10.13 -6.80 9.00
N ASP A 118 8.97 -6.50 9.60
CA ASP A 118 8.05 -7.50 10.15
C ASP A 118 6.58 -7.25 9.76
N ILE A 119 6.02 -8.18 8.99
CA ILE A 119 4.64 -8.09 8.51
C ILE A 119 3.61 -8.63 9.52
N VAL A 120 4.03 -9.22 10.64
CA VAL A 120 3.10 -9.87 11.59
C VAL A 120 2.46 -8.87 12.55
N PRO A 121 3.20 -7.94 13.20
CA PRO A 121 2.66 -7.00 14.16
C PRO A 121 1.62 -6.07 13.53
N ARG A 122 0.44 -6.02 14.15
CA ARG A 122 -0.67 -5.16 13.74
C ARG A 122 -1.04 -4.21 14.87
N LYS A 123 -1.42 -2.98 14.53
CA LYS A 123 -2.05 -2.01 15.44
C LYS A 123 -3.43 -1.60 14.89
N ALA A 124 -4.25 -1.09 15.79
CA ALA A 124 -5.51 -0.45 15.43
C ALA A 124 -5.23 0.76 14.52
N THR A 125 -6.15 1.03 13.59
CA THR A 125 -6.00 2.16 12.69
C THR A 125 -7.32 2.82 12.31
N SER A 126 -7.29 4.13 12.07
CA SER A 126 -8.43 4.87 11.51
C SER A 126 -8.42 4.90 9.97
N VAL A 127 -7.31 4.50 9.34
CA VAL A 127 -7.06 4.56 7.89
C VAL A 127 -7.83 3.48 7.15
N LYS A 128 -8.71 3.90 6.22
CA LYS A 128 -9.68 3.01 5.55
C LYS A 128 -9.66 3.03 4.02
N ASP A 129 -8.85 3.90 3.42
CA ASP A 129 -8.84 4.13 1.97
C ASP A 129 -7.45 4.44 1.45
N LEU A 130 -7.30 4.32 0.12
CA LEU A 130 -6.02 4.48 -0.57
C LEU A 130 -5.57 5.96 -0.55
N GLU A 131 -6.50 6.89 -0.63
CA GLU A 131 -6.25 8.32 -0.60
C GLU A 131 -5.54 8.75 0.68
N THR A 132 -6.01 8.27 1.83
CA THR A 132 -5.39 8.53 3.14
C THR A 132 -4.01 7.89 3.23
N VAL A 133 -3.83 6.65 2.73
CA VAL A 133 -2.51 6.00 2.68
C VAL A 133 -1.53 6.79 1.81
N VAL A 134 -1.98 7.29 0.67
CA VAL A 134 -1.17 8.14 -0.23
C VAL A 134 -0.75 9.43 0.48
N ALA A 135 -1.67 10.08 1.22
CA ALA A 135 -1.35 11.27 2.00
C ALA A 135 -0.29 10.99 3.07
N ILE A 136 -0.42 9.89 3.82
CA ILE A 136 0.56 9.48 4.83
C ILE A 136 1.93 9.22 4.20
N ILE A 137 2.01 8.37 3.17
CA ILE A 137 3.29 8.03 2.53
C ILE A 137 3.93 9.27 1.90
N ARG A 138 3.14 10.18 1.33
CA ARG A 138 3.63 11.45 0.79
C ARG A 138 4.42 12.25 1.81
N GLU A 139 3.98 12.33 3.05
CA GLU A 139 4.71 13.08 4.09
C GLU A 139 6.13 12.55 4.25
N TYR A 140 6.29 11.22 4.39
CA TYR A 140 7.60 10.61 4.54
C TYR A 140 8.45 10.74 3.27
N ILE A 141 7.87 10.49 2.09
CA ILE A 141 8.62 10.54 0.82
C ILE A 141 9.11 11.95 0.50
N VAL A 142 8.25 12.97 0.65
CA VAL A 142 8.58 14.36 0.31
C VAL A 142 9.51 14.99 1.35
N ARG A 143 9.33 14.66 2.63
CA ARG A 143 10.11 15.25 3.73
C ARG A 143 11.37 14.47 4.06
N HIS A 144 11.55 13.30 3.45
CA HIS A 144 12.64 12.37 3.72
C HIS A 144 12.71 11.94 5.20
N GLU A 145 11.55 11.75 5.82
CA GLU A 145 11.44 11.36 7.22
C GLU A 145 11.48 9.84 7.37
N GLU A 146 12.07 9.38 8.47
CA GLU A 146 12.09 7.95 8.81
C GLU A 146 10.75 7.53 9.42
N TYR A 147 10.18 6.46 8.88
CA TYR A 147 9.11 5.71 9.50
C TYR A 147 9.66 4.63 10.46
N ASN A 148 9.12 4.58 11.68
CA ASN A 148 9.35 3.53 12.67
C ASN A 148 8.04 3.09 13.38
N GLU A 149 8.11 2.04 14.21
CA GLU A 149 6.95 1.43 14.87
C GLU A 149 6.17 2.29 15.87
N ASN A 150 6.68 3.46 16.24
CA ASN A 150 6.00 4.37 17.15
C ASN A 150 4.95 5.25 16.46
N HIS A 151 4.99 5.34 15.12
CA HIS A 151 3.95 6.05 14.36
C HIS A 151 2.63 5.27 14.39
N SER A 152 1.52 6.00 14.39
CA SER A 152 0.17 5.46 14.46
C SER A 152 -0.79 6.37 13.71
N PHE A 153 -1.80 5.79 13.06
CA PHE A 153 -2.74 6.46 12.16
C PHE A 153 -4.14 5.88 12.30
#